data_AF-A0A538CVP3-F1
#
_entry.id   AF-A0A538CVP3-F1
#
_cell.length_a   1.000
_cell.length_b   1.000
_cell.length_c   1.000
_cell.angle_alpha   90.00
_cell.angle_beta   90.00
_cell.angle_gamma   90.00
#
_symmetry.space_group_name_H-M   'P 1'
#
loop_
_entity.id
_entity.type
_entity.pdbx_description
1 polymer ?
#
loop_
_entity_poly.entity_id
_entity_poly.type
_entity_poly.pdbx_seq_one_letter_code
_entity_poly.pdbx_strand_id
1 'polypeptide(L)'
;MIDDDHIRDLIAGLARPHCSGGDVVERAAILAAGSDAAAMVEWIIAHGGAPEAPAAVTTPSGLHGARQHDNRRVALPSRYVLPAGALR
;
A
#
# COMPACT_ATOMS: atom_id res chain seq x y z
N MET A 1 -1.65 -16.28 16.79
CA MET A 1 -1.38 -16.39 15.35
C MET A 1 -2.71 -16.16 14.67
N ILE A 2 -2.83 -15.08 13.90
CA ILE A 2 -4.02 -14.84 13.09
C ILE A 2 -3.93 -15.76 11.86
N ASP A 3 -5.05 -16.31 11.43
CA ASP A 3 -5.09 -17.17 10.25
C ASP A 3 -5.06 -16.33 8.96
N ASP A 4 -4.50 -16.89 7.89
CA ASP A 4 -4.39 -16.24 6.59
C ASP A 4 -5.78 -15.89 6.02
N ASP A 5 -6.76 -16.76 6.21
CA ASP A 5 -8.15 -16.51 5.80
C ASP A 5 -8.77 -15.34 6.57
N HIS A 6 -8.44 -15.20 7.87
CA HIS A 6 -8.93 -14.09 8.68
C HIS A 6 -8.26 -12.77 8.28
N ILE A 7 -6.96 -12.77 7.95
CA ILE A 7 -6.29 -11.58 7.39
C ILE A 7 -6.93 -11.21 6.04
N ARG A 8 -7.20 -12.18 5.17
CA ARG A 8 -7.84 -11.95 3.88
C ARG A 8 -9.22 -11.31 4.03
N ASP A 9 -10.06 -11.80 4.94
CA ASP A 9 -11.38 -11.22 5.21
C ASP A 9 -11.29 -9.77 5.70
N LEU A 10 -10.32 -9.48 6.58
CA LEU A 10 -10.07 -8.12 7.05
C LEU A 10 -9.65 -7.21 5.88
N ILE A 11 -8.75 -7.67 5.03
CA ILE A 11 -8.29 -6.92 3.86
C ILE A 11 -9.43 -6.71 2.86
N ALA A 12 -10.24 -7.74 2.60
CA ALA A 12 -11.40 -7.66 1.70
C ALA A 12 -12.42 -6.62 2.17
N GLY A 13 -12.62 -6.47 3.49
CA GLY A 13 -13.45 -5.41 4.06
C GLY A 13 -12.90 -4.00 3.89
N LEU A 14 -11.58 -3.85 3.72
CA LEU A 14 -10.91 -2.57 3.49
C LEU A 14 -10.69 -2.27 2.00
N ALA A 15 -10.73 -3.29 1.15
CA ALA A 15 -10.44 -3.19 -0.26
C ALA A 15 -11.54 -2.43 -1.01
N ARG A 16 -11.13 -1.65 -2.01
CA ARG A 16 -12.03 -0.98 -2.95
C ARG A 16 -11.69 -1.39 -4.37
N PRO A 17 -12.69 -1.68 -5.22
CA PRO A 17 -12.45 -1.98 -6.62
C PRO A 17 -11.67 -0.85 -7.30
N HIS A 18 -10.63 -1.22 -8.02
CA HIS A 18 -9.79 -0.28 -8.77
C HIS A 18 -10.00 -0.43 -10.27
N CYS A 19 -9.93 0.67 -11.01
CA CYS A 19 -10.22 0.72 -12.45
C CYS A 19 -9.27 -0.14 -13.30
N SER A 20 -8.10 -0.51 -12.77
CA SER A 20 -7.14 -1.43 -13.41
C SER A 20 -7.53 -2.93 -13.28
N GLY A 21 -8.67 -3.24 -12.64
CA GLY A 21 -9.20 -4.60 -12.49
C GLY A 21 -8.75 -5.36 -11.24
N GLY A 22 -7.95 -4.72 -10.38
CA GLY A 22 -7.57 -5.23 -9.06
C GLY A 22 -8.31 -4.52 -7.92
N ASP A 23 -7.87 -4.77 -6.69
CA ASP A 23 -8.41 -4.14 -5.49
C ASP A 23 -7.37 -3.23 -4.84
N VAL A 24 -7.79 -2.04 -4.38
CA VAL A 24 -6.93 -1.09 -3.69
C VAL A 24 -7.25 -1.04 -2.21
N VAL A 25 -6.22 -1.11 -1.38
CA VAL A 25 -6.29 -1.01 0.07
C VAL A 25 -5.51 0.22 0.52
N GLU A 26 -6.18 1.15 1.22
CA GLU A 26 -5.51 2.35 1.72
C GLU A 26 -4.71 2.04 2.99
N ARG A 27 -3.48 2.54 3.07
CA ARG A 27 -2.61 2.33 4.24
C ARG A 27 -3.21 2.90 5.53
N ALA A 28 -3.96 4.01 5.45
CA ALA A 28 -4.67 4.58 6.59
C ALA A 28 -5.74 3.62 7.14
N ALA A 29 -6.41 2.87 6.26
CA ALA A 29 -7.40 1.87 6.65
C ALA A 29 -6.74 0.68 7.36
N ILE A 30 -5.57 0.23 6.87
CA ILE A 30 -4.78 -0.81 7.53
C ILE A 30 -4.32 -0.36 8.92
N LEU A 31 -3.83 0.88 9.05
CA LEU A 31 -3.44 1.43 10.36
C LEU A 31 -4.63 1.58 11.32
N ALA A 32 -5.82 1.88 10.81
CA ALA A 32 -7.04 1.96 11.60
C ALA A 32 -7.50 0.59 12.15
N ALA A 33 -7.12 -0.52 11.50
CA ALA A 33 -7.32 -1.87 12.03
C ALA A 33 -6.45 -2.16 13.27
N GLY A 34 -5.43 -1.32 13.55
CA GLY A 34 -4.68 -1.37 14.80
C GLY A 34 -3.63 -2.48 14.82
N SER A 35 -3.73 -3.39 15.80
CA SER A 35 -2.69 -4.39 16.08
C SER A 35 -2.43 -5.37 14.92
N ASP A 36 -3.41 -5.57 14.04
CA ASP A 36 -3.30 -6.47 12.89
C ASP A 36 -2.66 -5.80 11.66
N ALA A 37 -2.37 -4.50 11.73
CA ALA A 37 -1.85 -3.72 10.60
C ALA A 37 -0.56 -4.30 10.01
N ALA A 38 0.35 -4.79 10.86
CA ALA A 38 1.61 -5.38 10.40
C ALA A 38 1.38 -6.69 9.65
N ALA A 39 0.51 -7.55 10.16
CA ALA A 39 0.16 -8.82 9.54
C ALA A 39 -0.57 -8.63 8.20
N MET A 40 -1.45 -7.63 8.10
CA MET A 40 -2.10 -7.27 6.84
C MET A 40 -1.11 -6.80 5.79
N VAL A 41 -0.14 -5.94 6.15
CA VAL A 41 0.89 -5.48 5.20
C VAL A 41 1.75 -6.65 4.72
N GLU A 42 2.15 -7.54 5.63
CA GLU A 42 2.93 -8.73 5.30
C GLU A 42 2.16 -9.65 4.35
N TRP A 43 0.87 -9.88 4.61
CA TRP A 43 -0.02 -10.65 3.74
C TRP A 43 -0.16 -10.02 2.36
N ILE A 44 -0.38 -8.70 2.27
CA ILE A 44 -0.50 -7.98 0.99
C ILE A 44 0.77 -8.18 0.17
N ILE A 45 1.94 -8.01 0.77
CA ILE A 45 3.23 -8.17 0.05
C ILE A 45 3.44 -9.63 -0.38
N ALA A 46 3.14 -10.60 0.49
CA ALA A 46 3.27 -12.03 0.18
C ALA A 46 2.35 -12.47 -0.98
N HIS A 47 1.18 -11.84 -1.13
CA HIS A 47 0.18 -12.16 -2.15
C HIS A 47 0.31 -11.31 -3.43
N GLY A 48 1.46 -10.68 -3.64
CA GLY A 48 1.74 -9.90 -4.85
C GLY A 48 1.10 -8.52 -4.88
N GLY A 49 0.60 -8.04 -3.74
CA GLY A 49 0.15 -6.67 -3.55
C GLY A 49 1.32 -5.70 -3.72
N ALA A 50 1.19 -4.82 -4.69
CA ALA A 50 2.19 -3.81 -5.00
C ALA A 50 1.80 -2.48 -4.36
N PRO A 51 2.75 -1.72 -3.80
CA PRO A 51 2.46 -0.35 -3.42
C PRO A 51 2.11 0.49 -4.65
N GLU A 52 0.96 1.15 -4.64
CA GLU A 52 0.51 2.05 -5.72
C GLU A 52 1.38 3.31 -5.69
N ALA A 53 2.50 3.23 -6.42
CA ALA A 53 3.59 4.19 -6.48
C ALA A 53 4.22 4.54 -5.11
N PRO A 54 5.56 4.51 -4.94
CA PRO A 54 6.18 5.42 -3.99
C PRO A 54 5.77 6.82 -4.43
N ALA A 55 5.20 7.63 -3.52
CA ALA A 55 4.70 8.99 -3.81
C ALA A 55 5.57 9.61 -4.90
N ALA A 56 4.95 9.93 -6.04
CA ALA A 56 5.63 10.29 -7.28
C ALA A 56 6.88 11.10 -6.93
N VAL A 57 8.03 10.67 -7.46
CA VAL A 57 9.14 11.59 -7.63
C VAL A 57 8.57 12.82 -8.31
N THR A 58 8.29 13.85 -7.53
CA THR A 58 8.16 15.19 -8.07
C THR A 58 9.51 15.43 -8.69
N THR A 59 9.62 15.23 -10.01
CA THR A 59 10.72 15.74 -10.79
C THR A 59 10.89 17.19 -10.34
N PRO A 60 12.07 17.61 -9.85
CA PRO A 60 12.29 18.99 -9.48
C PRO A 60 12.41 19.81 -10.78
N SER A 61 11.30 19.97 -11.51
CA SER A 61 11.19 20.93 -12.59
C SER A 61 10.90 22.28 -11.98
N GLY A 62 11.96 22.84 -11.41
CA GLY A 62 12.04 24.22 -10.96
C GLY A 62 13.52 24.54 -10.76
N LEU A 63 13.96 25.67 -11.28
CA LEU A 63 15.35 26.16 -11.33
C LEU A 63 15.96 26.47 -9.94
N HIS A 64 15.53 25.77 -8.88
CA HIS A 64 15.91 25.94 -7.48
C HIS A 64 16.48 24.64 -6.84
N GLY A 65 16.84 23.65 -7.66
CA GLY A 65 17.22 22.30 -7.22
C GLY A 65 18.64 22.11 -6.67
N ALA A 66 19.35 23.16 -6.25
CA ALA A 66 20.78 23.05 -5.97
C ALA A 66 21.17 22.85 -4.49
N ARG A 67 20.24 22.70 -3.55
CA ARG A 67 20.59 22.69 -2.10
C ARG A 67 19.99 21.57 -1.24
N GLN A 68 19.27 20.60 -1.81
CA GLN A 68 18.61 19.57 -1.01
C GLN A 68 19.04 18.18 -1.44
N HIS A 69 20.35 17.92 -1.33
CA HIS A 69 20.84 16.54 -1.27
C HIS A 69 20.80 16.10 0.20
N ASP A 70 20.39 14.85 0.40
CA ASP A 70 20.48 14.08 1.66
C ASP A 70 19.36 14.23 2.71
N ASN A 71 18.11 14.02 2.30
CA ASN A 71 17.16 13.27 3.15
C ASN A 71 16.00 12.73 2.33
N ARG A 72 16.28 11.91 1.33
CA ARG A 72 15.24 11.22 0.56
C ARG A 72 14.68 10.08 1.41
N ARG A 73 13.89 10.43 2.44
CA ARG A 73 12.98 9.49 3.08
C ARG A 73 12.07 8.96 1.98
N VAL A 74 12.25 7.69 1.62
CA VAL A 74 11.29 6.98 0.78
C VAL A 74 9.95 7.08 1.50
N ALA A 75 9.05 7.93 1.01
CA ALA A 75 7.73 8.07 1.59
C ALA A 75 7.05 6.71 1.48
N LEU A 76 6.59 6.17 2.62
CA LEU A 76 5.85 4.93 2.62
C LEU A 76 4.61 5.10 1.73
N PRO A 77 4.32 4.13 0.85
CA PRO A 77 3.23 4.22 -0.09
C PRO A 77 1.88 4.37 0.64
N SER A 78 1.04 5.25 0.12
CA SER A 78 -0.27 5.55 0.73
C SER A 78 -1.31 4.47 0.45
N ARG A 79 -1.10 3.64 -0.58
CA ARG A 79 -2.04 2.64 -1.09
C ARG A 79 -1.30 1.39 -1.56
N TYR A 80 -1.98 0.26 -1.46
CA TYR A 80 -1.55 -1.01 -2.01
C TYR A 80 -2.58 -1.50 -3.02
N VAL A 81 -2.12 -1.95 -4.19
CA VAL A 81 -2.95 -2.56 -5.24
C VAL A 81 -2.70 -4.06 -5.22
N LEU A 82 -3.77 -4.83 -5.08
CA LEU A 82 -3.78 -6.28 -5.18
C LEU A 82 -4.16 -6.70 -6.60
N PRO A 83 -3.53 -7.76 -7.14
CA PRO A 83 -3.92 -8.30 -8.44
C PRO A 83 -5.33 -8.89 -8.39
N ALA A 84 -5.99 -8.91 -9.54
CA ALA A 84 -7.31 -9.50 -9.69
C ALA A 84 -7.33 -10.96 -9.19
N GLY A 85 -8.23 -11.27 -8.26
CA GLY A 85 -8.37 -12.61 -7.70
C GLY A 85 -7.50 -12.91 -6.48
N ALA A 86 -6.71 -11.96 -5.98
CA ALA A 86 -5.98 -12.12 -4.72
C ALA A 86 -6.91 -12.28 -3.49
N LEU A 87 -8.11 -11.70 -3.56
CA LEU A 87 -9.12 -11.73 -2.50
C LEU A 87 -10.23 -12.77 -2.75
N ARG A 88 -10.01 -13.73 -3.65
CA ARG A 88 -10.99 -14.76 -4.00
C ARG A 88 -10.93 -15.98 -3.09
#